data_AF-A0AA37GMF0-F1
#
_entry.id   AF-A0AA37GMF0-F1
#
_cell.length_a   1.000
_cell.length_b   1.000
_cell.length_c   1.000
_cell.angle_alpha   90.00
_cell.angle_beta   90.00
_cell.angle_gamma   90.00
#
_symmetry.space_group_name_H-M   'P 1'
#
loop_
_entity.id
_entity.type
_entity.pdbx_description
1 polymer ?
#
loop_
_entity_poly.entity_id
_entity_poly.type
_entity_poly.pdbx_seq_one_letter_code
_entity_poly.pdbx_strand_id
1 'polypeptide(L)'
;MGKPKSSNAAKTKAGAGASNASNTKSATPSTPSAPPAWPQFKPPLPVTDLVPDQLDSCPDKVVLIRNFWPKSLCGLYVTFLRGLPLITTPGRPKRGEAVRVNDRFQVQDTAFAQRLWTETGLRESLGQEDIQGPWP
;
A
#
# COMPACT_ATOMS: atom_id res chain seq x y z
N MET A 1 48.24 3.51 64.91
CA MET A 1 47.73 2.57 63.88
C MET A 1 46.49 3.17 63.25
N GLY A 2 46.36 3.13 61.91
CA GLY A 2 45.13 3.43 61.18
C GLY A 2 45.02 4.82 60.55
N LYS A 3 45.33 4.91 59.25
CA LYS A 3 45.27 6.08 58.35
C LYS A 3 43.82 6.51 58.00
N PRO A 4 43.60 7.78 57.58
CA PRO A 4 42.29 8.36 57.28
C PRO A 4 41.79 8.00 55.87
N LYS A 5 40.47 8.02 55.65
CA LYS A 5 39.86 7.94 54.31
C LYS A 5 38.99 9.16 54.00
N SER A 6 39.57 9.98 53.11
CA SER A 6 39.02 10.93 52.13
C SER A 6 37.49 10.98 51.97
N SER A 7 36.94 12.18 52.14
CA SER A 7 35.64 12.61 51.64
C SER A 7 35.85 13.52 50.42
N ASN A 8 35.34 13.15 49.24
CA ASN A 8 34.83 14.15 48.30
C ASN A 8 33.87 13.58 47.25
N ALA A 9 32.93 14.48 46.88
CA ALA A 9 32.24 14.62 45.60
C ALA A 9 31.16 13.61 45.16
N ALA A 10 29.91 14.06 45.36
CA ALA A 10 28.90 14.31 44.33
C ALA A 10 28.55 13.20 43.32
N LYS A 11 27.34 12.64 43.47
CA LYS A 11 26.46 12.34 42.32
C LYS A 11 25.00 12.44 42.75
N THR A 12 24.34 13.50 42.32
CA THR A 12 22.93 13.78 42.54
C THR A 12 22.04 12.72 41.88
N LYS A 13 21.03 12.29 42.64
CA LYS A 13 20.04 11.27 42.31
C LYS A 13 18.73 11.96 41.87
N ALA A 14 18.23 11.51 40.72
CA ALA A 14 16.84 11.45 40.27
C ALA A 14 15.89 12.62 40.61
N GLY A 15 15.67 13.50 39.63
CA GLY A 15 14.43 14.26 39.47
C GLY A 15 13.56 13.59 38.42
N ALA A 16 12.34 13.24 38.79
CA ALA A 16 11.34 12.59 37.95
C ALA A 16 10.94 13.47 36.76
N GLY A 17 11.18 12.96 35.54
CA GLY A 17 10.59 13.46 34.31
C GLY A 17 9.85 12.31 33.64
N ALA A 18 8.53 12.29 33.80
CA ALA A 18 7.66 11.34 33.14
C ALA A 18 7.59 11.66 31.64
N SER A 19 8.52 11.13 30.84
CA SER A 19 8.36 11.03 29.39
C SER A 19 7.54 9.77 29.10
N ASN A 20 6.24 9.98 28.90
CA ASN A 20 5.32 8.95 28.45
C ASN A 20 5.73 8.55 27.03
N ALA A 21 6.63 7.56 26.94
CA ALA A 21 7.07 6.97 25.69
C ALA A 21 5.86 6.32 25.04
N SER A 22 5.28 7.03 24.06
CA SER A 22 4.27 6.48 23.17
C SER A 22 4.88 5.27 22.49
N ASN A 23 4.48 4.09 22.96
CA ASN A 23 4.84 2.81 22.39
C ASN A 23 4.17 2.71 21.02
N THR A 24 4.80 3.32 20.01
CA THR A 24 4.49 3.10 18.61
C THR A 24 4.87 1.66 18.33
N LYS A 25 3.96 0.73 18.64
CA LYS A 25 4.01 -0.62 18.08
C LYS A 25 3.82 -0.43 16.58
N SER A 26 4.94 -0.20 15.90
CA SER A 26 5.09 -0.48 14.48
C SER A 26 4.53 -1.88 14.29
N ALA A 27 3.38 -1.98 13.63
CA ALA A 27 2.89 -3.25 13.15
C ALA A 27 4.02 -3.80 12.27
N THR A 28 4.74 -4.78 12.80
CA THR A 28 5.74 -5.52 12.05
C THR A 28 5.05 -6.06 10.80
N PRO A 29 5.63 -5.89 9.60
CA PRO A 29 5.08 -6.51 8.41
C PRO A 29 5.02 -8.00 8.68
N SER A 30 3.81 -8.55 8.70
CA SER A 30 3.58 -9.98 8.75
C SER A 30 4.46 -10.64 7.68
N THR A 31 5.22 -11.65 8.09
CA THR A 31 6.05 -12.57 7.29
C THR A 31 5.52 -12.75 5.88
N PRO A 32 6.37 -12.80 4.82
CA PRO A 32 5.91 -12.91 3.45
C PRO A 32 5.03 -14.15 3.29
N SER A 33 3.71 -13.92 3.25
CA SER A 33 2.72 -14.88 2.81
C SER A 33 3.13 -15.32 1.41
N ALA A 34 3.12 -16.64 1.16
CA ALA A 34 3.24 -17.13 -0.21
C ALA A 34 2.27 -16.35 -1.12
N PRO A 35 2.67 -16.03 -2.36
CA PRO A 35 1.78 -15.35 -3.29
C PRO A 35 0.47 -16.12 -3.43
N PRO A 36 -0.68 -15.46 -3.36
CA PRO A 36 -1.95 -16.16 -3.48
C PRO A 36 -2.13 -16.59 -4.94
N ALA A 37 -2.96 -17.60 -5.17
CA ALA A 37 -3.22 -18.12 -6.52
C ALA A 37 -4.12 -17.13 -7.31
N TRP A 38 -3.52 -16.07 -7.86
CA TRP A 38 -4.23 -15.04 -8.60
C TRP A 38 -5.10 -15.63 -9.73
N PRO A 39 -6.33 -15.13 -9.93
CA PRO A 39 -7.16 -15.54 -11.06
C PRO A 39 -6.43 -15.38 -12.40
N GLN A 40 -6.68 -16.27 -13.35
CA GLN A 40 -6.09 -16.20 -14.67
C GLN A 40 -6.80 -15.15 -15.54
N PHE A 41 -6.05 -14.47 -16.40
CA PHE A 41 -6.58 -13.56 -17.42
C PHE A 41 -7.23 -14.37 -18.56
N LYS A 42 -8.49 -14.75 -18.36
CA LYS A 42 -9.30 -15.48 -19.36
C LYS A 42 -10.59 -14.70 -19.65
N PRO A 43 -10.90 -14.40 -20.92
CA PRO A 43 -10.06 -14.61 -22.13
C PRO A 43 -8.75 -13.80 -22.08
N PRO A 44 -7.79 -14.03 -23.02
CA PRO A 44 -6.62 -13.19 -23.16
C PRO A 44 -7.03 -11.71 -23.23
N LEU A 45 -6.33 -10.86 -22.49
CA LEU A 45 -6.56 -9.43 -22.44
C LEU A 45 -5.62 -8.70 -23.41
N PRO A 46 -5.96 -7.47 -23.84
CA PRO A 46 -7.24 -6.80 -23.60
C PRO A 46 -8.37 -7.36 -24.50
N VAL A 47 -9.62 -7.34 -24.01
CA VAL A 47 -10.80 -7.77 -24.81
C VAL A 47 -11.27 -6.68 -25.78
N THR A 48 -10.96 -5.42 -25.44
CA THR A 48 -11.29 -4.22 -26.21
C THR A 48 -10.06 -3.33 -26.24
N ASP A 49 -9.91 -2.53 -27.29
CA ASP A 49 -8.82 -1.56 -27.35
C ASP A 49 -8.88 -0.61 -26.15
N LEU A 50 -7.77 -0.54 -25.41
CA LEU A 50 -7.64 0.31 -24.24
C LEU A 50 -7.15 1.68 -24.66
N VAL A 51 -8.11 2.57 -24.93
CA VAL A 51 -7.86 3.98 -25.24
C VAL A 51 -8.00 4.81 -23.97
N PRO A 52 -6.94 5.48 -23.51
CA PRO A 52 -7.01 6.31 -22.33
C PRO A 52 -7.66 7.64 -22.64
N ASP A 53 -8.69 7.98 -21.88
CA ASP A 53 -9.49 9.18 -22.06
C ASP A 53 -9.10 10.24 -21.03
N GLN A 54 -8.78 11.44 -21.48
CA GLN A 54 -8.49 12.56 -20.59
C GLN A 54 -9.80 13.12 -20.04
N LEU A 55 -9.86 13.36 -18.73
CA LEU A 55 -11.07 13.90 -18.13
C LEU A 55 -11.20 15.40 -18.41
N ASP A 56 -12.29 15.84 -19.03
CA ASP A 56 -12.53 17.26 -19.40
C ASP A 56 -12.29 18.27 -18.26
N SER A 57 -12.60 17.90 -17.01
CA SER A 57 -12.40 18.76 -15.84
C SER A 57 -10.94 18.91 -15.41
N CYS A 58 -10.07 17.99 -15.82
CA CYS A 58 -8.65 17.94 -15.45
C CYS A 58 -7.82 17.11 -16.44
N PRO A 59 -7.71 17.56 -17.71
CA PRO A 59 -7.13 16.76 -18.80
C PRO A 59 -5.68 16.33 -18.55
N ASP A 60 -4.91 17.19 -17.87
CA ASP A 60 -3.48 16.97 -17.61
C ASP A 60 -3.19 16.24 -16.29
N LYS A 61 -4.21 15.75 -15.58
CA LYS A 61 -4.04 15.18 -14.22
C LYS A 61 -4.66 13.82 -14.02
N VAL A 62 -5.69 13.48 -14.80
CA VAL A 62 -6.42 12.22 -14.63
C VAL A 62 -6.78 11.67 -16.01
N VAL A 63 -6.43 10.40 -16.20
CA VAL A 63 -6.76 9.64 -17.40
C VAL A 63 -7.59 8.43 -17.00
N LEU A 64 -8.62 8.13 -17.80
CA LEU A 64 -9.56 7.04 -17.60
C LEU A 64 -9.37 5.97 -18.66
N ILE A 65 -9.00 4.76 -18.23
CA ILE A 65 -8.99 3.58 -19.10
C ILE A 65 -10.29 2.81 -18.88
N ARG A 66 -11.20 2.89 -19.85
CA ARG A 66 -12.49 2.19 -19.79
C ARG A 66 -12.32 0.72 -20.15
N ASN A 67 -13.19 -0.12 -19.59
CA ASN A 67 -13.27 -1.56 -19.88
C ASN A 67 -11.93 -2.30 -19.71
N PHE A 68 -11.07 -1.83 -18.80
CA PHE A 68 -9.74 -2.42 -18.55
C PHE A 68 -9.81 -3.93 -18.36
N TRP A 69 -10.78 -4.41 -17.56
CA TRP A 69 -11.10 -5.83 -17.43
C TRP A 69 -12.56 -6.11 -17.80
N PRO A 70 -12.84 -7.29 -18.39
CA PRO A 70 -14.21 -7.72 -18.62
C PRO A 70 -14.93 -7.99 -17.29
N LYS A 71 -16.25 -7.78 -17.29
CA LYS A 71 -17.10 -7.93 -16.09
C LYS A 71 -16.96 -9.30 -15.41
N SER A 72 -16.77 -10.37 -16.18
CA SER A 72 -16.52 -11.72 -15.68
C SER A 72 -15.24 -11.81 -14.83
N LEU A 73 -14.14 -11.25 -15.33
CA LEU A 73 -12.85 -11.24 -14.64
C LEU A 73 -12.92 -10.38 -13.38
N CYS A 74 -13.58 -9.21 -13.44
CA CYS A 74 -13.84 -8.39 -12.25
C CYS A 74 -14.58 -9.18 -11.16
N GLY A 75 -15.62 -9.94 -11.53
CA GLY A 75 -16.37 -10.78 -10.59
C GLY A 75 -15.52 -11.89 -9.94
N LEU A 76 -14.64 -12.53 -10.73
CA LEU A 76 -13.70 -13.53 -10.23
C LEU A 76 -12.71 -12.93 -9.24
N TYR A 77 -12.12 -11.77 -9.56
CA TYR A 77 -11.20 -11.07 -8.67
C TYR A 77 -11.89 -10.60 -7.39
N VAL A 78 -13.10 -10.04 -7.46
CA VAL A 78 -13.86 -9.65 -6.26
C VAL A 78 -14.12 -10.85 -5.35
N THR A 79 -14.50 -11.99 -5.92
CA THR A 79 -14.75 -13.23 -5.15
C THR A 79 -13.46 -13.75 -4.52
N PHE A 80 -12.36 -13.75 -5.27
CA PHE A 80 -11.05 -14.17 -4.80
C PHE A 80 -10.51 -13.26 -3.69
N LEU A 81 -10.54 -11.94 -3.88
CA LEU A 81 -10.00 -10.95 -2.93
C LEU A 81 -10.72 -11.00 -1.57
N ARG A 82 -12.03 -11.31 -1.57
CA ARG A 82 -12.81 -11.51 -0.33
C ARG A 82 -12.33 -12.71 0.49
N GLY A 83 -11.67 -13.69 -0.13
CA GLY A 83 -11.12 -14.86 0.55
C GLY A 83 -9.70 -14.65 1.11
N LEU A 84 -9.08 -13.50 0.86
CA LEU A 84 -7.73 -13.20 1.34
C LEU A 84 -7.77 -12.74 2.81
N PRO A 85 -6.67 -12.91 3.57
CA PRO A 85 -6.56 -12.46 4.94
C PRO A 85 -6.42 -10.93 4.99
N LEU A 86 -7.53 -10.22 4.80
CA LEU A 86 -7.57 -8.76 4.83
C LEU A 86 -7.32 -8.25 6.26
N ILE A 87 -6.45 -7.26 6.38
CA ILE A 87 -6.13 -6.59 7.64
C ILE A 87 -6.87 -5.26 7.66
N THR A 88 -7.87 -5.13 8.54
CA THR A 88 -8.50 -3.83 8.83
C THR A 88 -7.41 -2.89 9.33
N THR A 89 -7.28 -1.70 8.74
CA THR A 89 -6.32 -0.69 9.25
C THR A 89 -6.62 -0.43 10.74
N PRO A 90 -5.74 -0.82 11.69
CA PRO A 90 -6.08 -0.72 13.10
C PRO A 90 -5.93 0.73 13.53
N GLY A 91 -7.04 1.36 13.93
CA GLY A 91 -6.98 2.69 14.49
C GLY A 91 -8.33 3.15 15.01
N ARG A 92 -8.44 3.30 16.34
CA ARG A 92 -9.48 4.17 16.90
C ARG A 92 -9.08 5.59 16.51
N PRO A 93 -9.87 6.29 15.68
CA PRO A 93 -9.50 7.62 15.20
C PRO A 93 -9.26 8.55 16.39
N LYS A 94 -8.15 9.27 16.42
CA LYS A 94 -7.97 10.35 17.40
C LYS A 94 -8.86 11.54 17.00
N ARG A 95 -9.15 12.41 17.96
CA ARG A 95 -9.91 13.65 17.71
C ARG A 95 -9.17 14.47 16.65
N GLY A 96 -9.81 14.70 15.50
CA GLY A 96 -9.22 15.42 14.36
C GLY A 96 -8.53 14.53 13.32
N GLU A 97 -8.43 13.21 13.53
CA GLU A 97 -7.91 12.28 12.52
C GLU A 97 -9.04 11.66 11.68
N ALA A 98 -8.76 11.41 10.40
CA ALA A 98 -9.69 10.73 9.51
C ALA A 98 -9.88 9.26 9.95
N VAL A 99 -11.14 8.84 10.00
CA VAL A 99 -11.51 7.45 10.25
C VAL A 99 -11.04 6.58 9.08
N ARG A 100 -10.20 5.57 9.34
CA ARG A 100 -9.71 4.63 8.33
C ARG A 100 -10.33 3.26 8.57
N VAL A 101 -11.30 2.91 7.74
CA VAL A 101 -12.03 1.63 7.78
C VAL A 101 -11.67 0.70 6.62
N ASN A 102 -10.54 0.95 5.94
CA ASN A 102 -10.16 0.16 4.79
C ASN A 102 -9.43 -1.14 5.20
N ASP A 103 -9.90 -2.24 4.61
CA ASP A 103 -9.32 -3.56 4.65
C ASP A 103 -8.16 -3.64 3.65
N ARG A 104 -6.99 -4.07 4.12
CA ARG A 104 -5.77 -4.06 3.32
C ARG A 104 -5.19 -5.46 3.20
N PHE A 105 -4.76 -5.80 1.99
CA PHE A 105 -3.94 -6.97 1.72
C PHE A 105 -2.70 -6.51 0.95
N GLN A 106 -1.52 -6.98 1.38
CA GLN A 106 -0.26 -6.65 0.76
C GLN A 106 0.57 -7.91 0.61
N VAL A 107 1.08 -8.13 -0.61
CA VAL A 107 1.96 -9.24 -0.94
C VAL A 107 2.95 -8.80 -2.01
N GLN A 108 4.16 -9.32 -1.97
CA GLN A 108 5.16 -9.10 -3.01
C GLN A 108 5.11 -10.27 -4.00
N ASP A 109 4.58 -10.01 -5.19
CA ASP A 109 4.53 -10.99 -6.28
C ASP A 109 4.96 -10.32 -7.59
N THR A 110 6.24 -10.50 -7.93
CA THR A 110 6.84 -9.92 -9.14
C THR A 110 6.28 -10.54 -10.41
N ALA A 111 5.96 -11.84 -10.40
CA ALA A 111 5.41 -12.53 -11.56
C ALA A 111 4.00 -12.03 -11.87
N PHE A 112 3.15 -11.86 -10.85
CA PHE A 112 1.84 -11.25 -11.04
C PHE A 112 1.93 -9.79 -11.50
N ALA A 113 2.80 -8.98 -10.89
CA ALA A 113 2.99 -7.58 -11.30
C ALA A 113 3.43 -7.48 -12.77
N GLN A 114 4.36 -8.34 -13.20
CA GLN A 114 4.80 -8.40 -14.58
C GLN A 114 3.65 -8.77 -15.52
N ARG A 115 2.88 -9.82 -15.20
CA ARG A 115 1.70 -10.20 -16.00
C ARG A 115 0.68 -9.08 -16.08
N LEU A 116 0.40 -8.40 -14.96
CA LEU A 116 -0.52 -7.26 -14.95
C LEU A 116 -0.05 -6.16 -15.91
N TRP A 117 1.25 -5.89 -15.97
CA TRP A 117 1.82 -4.89 -16.86
C TRP A 117 1.80 -5.29 -18.33
N THR A 118 2.18 -6.53 -18.65
CA THR A 118 2.44 -6.98 -20.03
C THR A 118 1.27 -7.71 -20.69
N GLU A 119 0.40 -8.37 -19.93
CA GLU A 119 -0.66 -9.23 -20.49
C GLU A 119 -2.03 -8.55 -20.53
N THR A 120 -2.20 -7.38 -19.89
CA THR A 120 -3.50 -6.69 -19.82
C THR A 120 -3.70 -5.60 -20.86
N GLY A 121 -2.67 -5.26 -21.63
CA GLY A 121 -2.65 -4.09 -22.50
C GLY A 121 -2.33 -2.78 -21.77
N LEU A 122 -2.05 -2.81 -20.46
CA LEU A 122 -1.77 -1.61 -19.66
C LEU A 122 -0.52 -0.87 -20.16
N ARG A 123 0.55 -1.60 -20.46
CA ARG A 123 1.79 -1.03 -20.98
C ARG A 123 1.56 -0.28 -22.29
N GLU A 124 0.85 -0.91 -23.21
CA GLU A 124 0.56 -0.41 -24.54
C GLU A 124 -0.35 0.83 -24.46
N SER A 125 -1.37 0.76 -23.60
CA SER A 125 -2.31 1.84 -23.36
C SER A 125 -1.62 3.10 -22.84
N LEU A 126 -0.74 2.97 -21.83
CA LEU A 126 0.01 4.11 -21.28
C LEU A 126 1.17 4.58 -22.16
N GLY A 127 1.59 3.77 -23.14
CA GLY A 127 2.63 4.12 -24.11
C GLY A 127 2.14 4.98 -25.28
N GLN A 128 0.84 5.24 -25.39
CA GLN A 128 0.26 6.05 -26.46
C GLN A 128 0.70 7.52 -26.34
N GLU A 129 1.07 8.13 -27.48
CA GLU A 129 1.65 9.49 -27.52
C GLU A 129 0.70 10.57 -26.97
N ASP A 130 -0.62 10.35 -27.05
CA ASP A 130 -1.66 11.25 -26.52
C ASP A 130 -1.59 11.44 -24.99
N ILE A 131 -0.86 10.56 -24.29
CA ILE A 131 -0.65 10.63 -22.84
C ILE A 131 0.76 11.11 -22.50
N GLN A 132 1.70 11.16 -23.46
CA GLN A 132 3.06 11.60 -23.20
C GLN A 132 3.23 13.13 -23.18
N GLY A 133 2.22 13.88 -23.66
CA GLY A 133 2.25 15.34 -23.76
C GLY A 133 2.05 16.16 -22.47
N PRO A 134 1.27 15.74 -21.45
CA PRO A 134 0.92 16.64 -20.35
C PRO A 134 1.56 16.37 -18.97
N TRP A 135 2.40 15.34 -18.80
CA TRP A 135 2.97 15.00 -17.48
C TRP A 135 4.44 15.48 -17.39
N PRO A 136 4.77 16.36 -16.41
CA PRO A 136 6.12 16.89 -16.24
C PRO A 136 7.14 15.87 -15.70
#